data_AF-A0A5J4TDG9-F1
#
_entry.id   AF-A0A5J4TDG9-F1
#
_cell.length_a   1.000
_cell.length_b   1.000
_cell.length_c   1.000
_cell.angle_alpha   90.00
_cell.angle_beta   90.00
_cell.angle_gamma   90.00
#
_symmetry.space_group_name_H-M   'P 1'
#
loop_
_entity.id
_entity.type
_entity.pdbx_description
1 polymer ?
#
loop_
_entity_poly.entity_id
_entity_poly.type
_entity_poly.pdbx_seq_one_letter_code
_entity_poly.pdbx_strand_id
1 'polypeptide(L)'
;MSKSKFTNRNRVVDRVIRTIRDAFIGQDMANPKLMQLIVKLYNDKLHSAFDLKYSPSQVNKDEDLEGKYIRSQMKKLNEAKQSQSQLTKLTKGNIILIHLDLSKTALKFNKQRRQFNELAIFEKYQHGNIIYRLMKPYKDIQQVEIPIYFAKKVNDDIENLDDKYKSAFLPNQNGTSQ
;
A
#
# COMPACT_ATOMS: atom_id res chain seq x y z
N MET A 1 0.13 -16.21 -2.00
CA MET A 1 -1.09 -16.13 -1.17
C MET A 1 -2.18 -16.93 -1.85
N SER A 2 -2.65 -18.02 -1.23
CA SER A 2 -3.62 -18.97 -1.79
C SER A 2 -4.98 -18.31 -2.06
N LYS A 3 -5.48 -18.40 -3.30
CA LYS A 3 -6.75 -17.82 -3.78
C LYS A 3 -7.93 -18.76 -3.45
N SER A 4 -8.12 -19.11 -2.18
CA SER A 4 -9.34 -19.82 -1.75
C SER A 4 -10.56 -18.90 -1.92
N LYS A 5 -11.67 -19.44 -2.43
CA LYS A 5 -12.97 -18.74 -2.56
C LYS A 5 -13.47 -18.17 -1.22
N PHE A 6 -12.96 -18.67 -0.09
CA PHE A 6 -13.42 -18.34 1.25
C PHE A 6 -12.50 -17.37 2.02
N THR A 7 -11.38 -16.95 1.46
CA THR A 7 -10.38 -16.14 2.19
C THR A 7 -10.97 -14.84 2.76
N ASN A 8 -11.83 -14.15 1.99
CA ASN A 8 -12.49 -12.92 2.47
C ASN A 8 -13.57 -13.20 3.53
N ARG A 9 -14.35 -14.28 3.36
CA ARG A 9 -15.39 -14.68 4.32
C ARG A 9 -14.78 -14.95 5.68
N ASN A 10 -13.71 -15.76 5.72
CA ASN A 10 -13.03 -16.10 6.96
C ASN A 10 -12.44 -14.86 7.63
N ARG A 11 -11.86 -13.93 6.85
CA ARG A 11 -11.32 -12.68 7.39
C ARG A 11 -12.39 -11.82 8.09
N VAL A 12 -13.60 -11.75 7.53
CA VAL A 12 -14.72 -11.01 8.15
C VAL A 12 -15.13 -11.67 9.44
N VAL A 13 -15.35 -12.99 9.44
CA VAL A 13 -15.71 -13.76 10.65
C VAL A 13 -14.64 -13.57 11.73
N ASP A 14 -13.36 -13.76 11.40
CA ASP A 14 -12.27 -13.59 12.35
C ASP A 14 -12.21 -12.18 12.95
N ARG A 15 -12.56 -11.15 12.15
CA ARG A 15 -12.59 -9.76 12.65
C ARG A 15 -13.73 -9.57 13.66
N VAL A 16 -14.92 -10.09 13.39
CA VAL A 16 -16.05 -10.04 14.33
C VAL A 16 -15.70 -10.79 15.61
N ILE A 17 -15.16 -11.99 15.52
CA ILE A 17 -14.76 -12.80 16.67
C ILE A 17 -13.69 -12.08 17.52
N ARG A 18 -12.72 -11.41 16.90
CA ARG A 18 -11.75 -10.58 17.64
C ARG A 18 -12.43 -9.43 18.37
N THR A 19 -13.31 -8.68 17.71
CA THR A 19 -14.04 -7.58 18.37
C THR A 19 -14.86 -8.07 19.56
N ILE A 20 -15.53 -9.22 19.43
CA ILE A 20 -16.28 -9.83 20.53
C ILE A 20 -15.31 -10.22 21.65
N ARG A 21 -14.23 -10.93 21.35
CA ARG A 21 -13.20 -11.31 22.34
C ARG A 21 -12.62 -10.10 23.08
N ASP A 22 -12.32 -9.03 22.37
CA ASP A 22 -11.75 -7.81 22.96
C ASP A 22 -12.72 -7.16 23.96
N ALA A 23 -14.04 -7.33 23.75
CA ALA A 23 -15.05 -6.88 24.71
C ALA A 23 -15.07 -7.69 26.02
N PHE A 24 -14.43 -8.87 26.04
CA PHE A 24 -14.28 -9.72 27.22
C PHE A 24 -12.94 -9.53 27.95
N ILE A 25 -12.10 -8.56 27.59
CA ILE A 25 -10.85 -8.33 28.34
C ILE A 25 -11.17 -8.06 29.82
N GLY A 26 -10.74 -8.98 30.70
CA GLY A 26 -11.04 -8.94 32.13
C GLY A 26 -12.36 -9.60 32.56
N GLN A 27 -13.10 -10.24 31.65
CA GLN A 27 -14.32 -11.01 31.94
C GLN A 27 -14.24 -12.44 31.40
N ASP A 28 -15.06 -13.34 31.94
CA ASP A 28 -15.09 -14.74 31.51
C ASP A 28 -15.91 -14.93 30.22
N MET A 29 -15.24 -15.35 29.15
CA MET A 29 -15.86 -15.70 27.86
C MET A 29 -16.74 -16.95 27.92
N ALA A 30 -16.55 -17.83 28.91
CA ALA A 30 -17.35 -19.04 29.04
C ALA A 30 -18.77 -18.75 29.55
N ASN A 31 -19.05 -17.54 30.06
CA ASN A 31 -20.37 -17.18 30.53
C ASN A 31 -21.36 -16.95 29.36
N PRO A 32 -22.37 -17.81 29.19
CA PRO A 32 -23.27 -17.75 28.03
C PRO A 32 -24.19 -16.51 28.06
N LYS A 33 -24.59 -16.03 29.24
CA LYS A 33 -25.44 -14.83 29.37
C LYS A 33 -24.69 -13.59 28.94
N LEU A 34 -23.43 -13.48 29.36
CA LEU A 34 -22.55 -12.38 29.00
C LEU A 34 -22.22 -12.40 27.50
N MET A 35 -21.99 -13.59 26.92
CA MET A 35 -21.82 -13.75 25.47
C MET A 35 -23.03 -13.26 24.68
N GLN A 36 -24.24 -13.65 25.06
CA GLN A 36 -25.46 -13.18 24.41
C GLN A 36 -25.59 -11.64 24.52
N LEU A 37 -25.27 -11.07 25.68
CA LEU A 37 -25.29 -9.62 25.88
C LEU A 37 -24.29 -8.90 24.97
N ILE A 38 -23.05 -9.35 24.89
CA ILE A 38 -22.01 -8.73 24.05
C ILE A 38 -22.36 -8.84 22.57
N VAL A 39 -22.88 -9.99 22.12
CA VAL A 39 -23.34 -10.16 20.74
C VAL A 39 -24.50 -9.22 20.43
N LYS A 40 -25.46 -9.07 21.36
CA LYS A 40 -26.56 -8.11 21.21
C LYS A 40 -26.03 -6.68 21.11
N LEU A 41 -25.13 -6.27 22.01
CA LEU A 41 -24.49 -4.96 21.98
C LEU A 41 -23.75 -4.72 20.66
N TYR A 42 -23.01 -5.70 20.15
CA TYR A 42 -22.33 -5.59 18.86
C TYR A 42 -23.31 -5.34 17.71
N ASN A 43 -24.42 -6.07 17.67
CA ASN A 43 -25.42 -5.98 16.61
C ASN A 43 -26.25 -4.70 16.66
N ASP A 44 -26.47 -4.13 17.84
CA ASP A 44 -27.30 -2.95 18.05
C ASP A 44 -26.50 -1.64 18.03
N LYS A 45 -25.18 -1.69 18.26
CA LYS A 45 -24.30 -0.52 18.22
C LYS A 45 -24.11 -0.03 16.78
N LEU A 46 -23.89 1.27 16.60
CA LEU A 46 -23.52 1.88 15.32
C LEU A 46 -22.05 1.55 14.98
N HIS A 47 -21.79 1.14 13.74
CA HIS A 47 -20.43 0.75 13.31
C HIS A 47 -19.78 1.80 12.41
N SER A 48 -18.46 1.96 12.56
CA SER A 48 -17.66 2.84 11.69
C SER A 48 -17.68 2.39 10.23
N ALA A 49 -17.92 1.10 9.95
CA ALA A 49 -18.14 0.60 8.60
C ALA A 49 -19.30 1.34 7.90
N PHE A 50 -20.30 1.79 8.66
CA PHE A 50 -21.45 2.54 8.18
C PHE A 50 -21.38 4.04 8.53
N ASP A 51 -20.16 4.58 8.69
CA ASP A 51 -19.93 5.97 9.09
C ASP A 51 -20.67 6.35 10.39
N LEU A 52 -20.82 5.39 11.31
CA LEU A 52 -21.57 5.53 12.57
C LEU A 52 -23.06 5.90 12.40
N LYS A 53 -23.67 5.55 11.26
CA LYS A 53 -25.09 5.87 10.96
C LYS A 53 -26.05 4.72 11.23
N TYR A 54 -25.60 3.49 11.04
CA TYR A 54 -26.45 2.30 11.14
C TYR A 54 -25.79 1.20 11.96
N SER A 55 -26.61 0.36 12.58
CA SER A 55 -26.16 -0.87 13.23
C SER A 55 -26.25 -2.07 12.29
N PRO A 56 -25.46 -3.14 12.51
CA PRO A 56 -25.57 -4.38 11.76
C PRO A 56 -26.99 -4.95 11.76
N SER A 57 -27.71 -4.88 12.89
CA SER A 57 -29.09 -5.35 12.94
C SER A 57 -30.03 -4.51 12.06
N GLN A 58 -29.80 -3.20 11.91
CA GLN A 58 -30.64 -2.35 11.06
C GLN A 58 -30.39 -2.65 9.59
N VAL A 59 -29.12 -2.72 9.19
CA VAL A 59 -28.74 -3.02 7.81
C VAL A 59 -29.19 -4.41 7.39
N ASN A 60 -29.10 -5.40 8.28
CA ASN A 60 -29.54 -6.78 7.98
C ASN A 60 -31.07 -6.94 7.87
N LYS A 61 -31.85 -6.00 8.40
CA LYS A 61 -33.32 -6.02 8.33
C LYS A 61 -33.88 -5.28 7.12
N ASP A 62 -33.09 -4.37 6.55
CA ASP A 62 -33.52 -3.46 5.49
C ASP A 62 -32.61 -3.62 4.27
N GLU A 63 -33.14 -4.26 3.24
CA GLU A 63 -32.45 -4.53 1.98
C GLU A 63 -32.03 -3.24 1.26
N ASP A 64 -32.77 -2.14 1.41
CA ASP A 64 -32.42 -0.86 0.80
C ASP A 64 -31.19 -0.24 1.47
N LEU A 65 -31.07 -0.36 2.80
CA LEU A 65 -29.89 0.09 3.53
C LEU A 65 -28.66 -0.74 3.16
N GLU A 66 -28.80 -2.06 3.06
CA GLU A 66 -27.73 -2.94 2.59
C GLU A 66 -27.31 -2.58 1.15
N GLY A 67 -28.28 -2.40 0.25
CA GLY A 67 -28.01 -2.01 -1.13
C GLY A 67 -27.30 -0.66 -1.24
N LYS A 68 -27.71 0.34 -0.44
CA LYS A 68 -27.01 1.64 -0.35
C LYS A 68 -25.57 1.48 0.12
N TYR A 69 -25.34 0.64 1.11
CA TYR A 69 -23.99 0.35 1.61
C TYR A 69 -23.11 -0.29 0.53
N ILE A 70 -23.60 -1.35 -0.12
CA ILE A 70 -22.86 -2.07 -1.17
C ILE A 70 -22.47 -1.10 -2.30
N ARG A 71 -23.41 -0.28 -2.78
CA ARG A 71 -23.15 0.71 -3.84
C ARG A 71 -22.09 1.74 -3.42
N SER A 72 -22.16 2.25 -2.19
CA SER A 72 -21.18 3.19 -1.64
C SER A 72 -19.77 2.57 -1.61
N GLN A 73 -19.66 1.32 -1.13
CA GLN A 73 -18.37 0.63 -1.06
C GLN A 73 -17.81 0.27 -2.45
N MET A 74 -18.67 -0.09 -3.40
CA MET A 74 -18.27 -0.29 -4.80
C MET A 74 -17.74 1.01 -5.42
N LYS A 75 -18.39 2.15 -5.13
CA LYS A 75 -17.93 3.47 -5.59
C LYS A 75 -16.54 3.80 -5.04
N LYS A 76 -16.34 3.68 -3.72
CA LYS A 76 -15.03 3.87 -3.07
C LYS A 76 -13.95 2.95 -3.65
N LEU A 77 -14.30 1.69 -3.93
CA LEU A 77 -13.38 0.74 -4.56
C LEU A 77 -13.01 1.17 -6.00
N ASN A 78 -13.97 1.65 -6.78
CA ASN A 78 -13.72 2.12 -8.14
C ASN A 78 -12.86 3.39 -8.15
N GLU A 79 -13.12 4.34 -7.26
CA GLU A 79 -12.28 5.53 -7.06
C GLU A 79 -10.85 5.12 -6.69
N ALA A 80 -10.67 4.22 -5.73
CA ALA A 80 -9.35 3.72 -5.34
C ALA A 80 -8.63 3.01 -6.51
N LYS A 81 -9.35 2.22 -7.32
CA LYS A 81 -8.78 1.60 -8.54
C LYS A 81 -8.35 2.65 -9.58
N GLN A 82 -9.15 3.70 -9.77
CA GLN A 82 -8.81 4.80 -10.67
C GLN A 82 -7.58 5.56 -10.18
N SER A 83 -7.51 5.92 -8.89
CA SER A 83 -6.33 6.56 -8.30
C SER A 83 -5.10 5.66 -8.37
N GLN A 84 -5.24 4.35 -8.15
CA GLN A 84 -4.15 3.40 -8.32
C GLN A 84 -3.65 3.36 -9.77
N SER A 85 -4.56 3.44 -10.75
CA SER A 85 -4.17 3.49 -12.17
C SER A 85 -3.39 4.76 -12.54
N GLN A 86 -3.63 5.87 -11.84
CA GLN A 86 -2.90 7.13 -12.02
C GLN A 86 -1.52 7.08 -11.37
N LEU A 87 -1.39 6.47 -10.19
CA LEU A 87 -0.10 6.28 -9.49
C LEU A 87 0.90 5.42 -10.29
N THR A 88 0.43 4.64 -11.27
CA THR A 88 1.26 3.77 -12.11
C THR A 88 1.59 4.32 -13.50
N LYS A 89 1.25 5.57 -13.84
CA LYS A 89 1.62 6.12 -15.16
C LYS A 89 2.97 6.85 -15.11
N LEU A 90 4.05 6.09 -15.05
CA LEU A 90 5.38 6.63 -15.38
C LEU A 90 5.48 6.85 -16.89
N THR A 91 5.87 8.06 -17.29
CA THR A 91 6.25 8.40 -18.67
C THR A 91 7.76 8.39 -18.80
N LYS A 92 8.27 8.06 -19.99
CA LYS A 92 9.71 8.08 -20.29
C LYS A 92 10.30 9.44 -19.89
N GLY A 93 11.36 9.44 -19.10
CA GLY A 93 11.99 10.65 -18.56
C GLY A 93 11.66 10.95 -17.10
N ASN A 94 10.59 10.37 -16.54
CA ASN A 94 10.24 10.59 -15.14
C ASN A 94 11.36 10.15 -14.19
N ILE A 95 11.56 10.94 -13.14
CA ILE A 95 12.52 10.64 -12.08
C ILE A 95 11.85 9.79 -11.02
N ILE A 96 12.44 8.64 -10.77
CA ILE A 96 11.98 7.67 -9.78
C ILE A 96 13.07 7.43 -8.74
N LEU A 97 12.64 7.29 -7.49
CA LEU A 97 13.46 6.78 -6.40
C LEU A 97 13.26 5.27 -6.37
N ILE A 98 14.35 4.52 -6.40
CA ILE A 98 14.33 3.07 -6.51
C ILE A 98 14.99 2.42 -5.29
N HIS A 99 14.56 1.21 -5.00
CA HIS A 99 15.27 0.32 -4.11
C HIS A 99 16.12 -0.68 -4.92
N LEU A 100 17.43 -0.55 -4.83
CA LEU A 100 18.38 -1.53 -5.34
C LEU A 100 18.70 -2.55 -4.23
N ASP A 101 18.34 -3.81 -4.47
CA ASP A 101 18.66 -4.89 -3.54
C ASP A 101 20.12 -5.35 -3.74
N LEU A 102 21.02 -4.77 -2.95
CA LEU A 102 22.45 -5.12 -2.92
C LEU A 102 22.73 -6.36 -2.05
N SER A 103 21.72 -7.15 -1.66
CA SER A 103 21.92 -8.34 -0.81
C SER A 103 22.79 -9.44 -1.42
N LYS A 104 23.15 -9.35 -2.70
CA LYS A 104 24.12 -10.24 -3.36
C LYS A 104 25.57 -9.76 -3.31
N THR A 105 25.85 -8.56 -2.80
CA THR A 105 27.22 -8.05 -2.57
C THR A 105 27.62 -8.18 -1.09
N ALA A 106 28.88 -7.86 -0.78
CA ALA A 106 29.46 -7.96 0.57
C ALA A 106 28.70 -7.18 1.68
N LEU A 107 27.71 -6.35 1.32
CA LEU A 107 26.86 -5.56 2.21
C LEU A 107 25.59 -6.30 2.69
N LYS A 108 25.43 -7.58 2.34
CA LYS A 108 24.28 -8.47 2.59
C LYS A 108 23.78 -8.52 4.04
N PHE A 109 24.63 -8.29 5.04
CA PHE A 109 24.29 -8.47 6.45
C PHE A 109 23.48 -7.32 7.07
N ASN A 110 23.33 -6.20 6.36
CA ASN A 110 22.46 -5.12 6.77
C ASN A 110 21.02 -5.43 6.34
N LYS A 111 20.31 -6.26 7.10
CA LYS A 111 18.87 -6.50 6.92
C LYS A 111 18.12 -5.16 7.06
N GLN A 112 17.80 -4.51 5.95
CA GLN A 112 17.07 -3.26 5.92
C GLN A 112 15.75 -3.43 5.15
N ARG A 113 14.66 -2.83 5.67
CA ARG A 113 13.41 -2.71 4.89
C ARG A 113 13.69 -1.84 3.66
N ARG A 114 13.07 -2.16 2.50
CA ARG A 114 13.18 -1.46 1.20
C ARG A 114 13.58 0.01 1.35
N GLN A 115 14.87 0.29 1.19
CA GLN A 115 15.38 1.65 1.24
C GLN A 115 15.44 2.22 -0.17
N PHE A 116 14.68 3.28 -0.42
CA PHE A 116 14.65 3.98 -1.69
C PHE A 116 15.82 4.96 -1.72
N ASN A 117 16.99 4.47 -2.11
CA ASN A 117 18.26 5.17 -1.90
C ASN A 117 18.93 5.60 -3.19
N GLU A 118 18.31 5.35 -4.34
CA GLU A 118 18.93 5.66 -5.63
C GLU A 118 17.93 6.40 -6.51
N LEU A 119 18.43 7.36 -7.28
CA LEU A 119 17.64 8.05 -8.30
C LEU A 119 17.90 7.44 -9.67
N ALA A 120 16.81 7.26 -10.40
CA ALA A 120 16.85 6.76 -11.75
C ALA A 120 15.82 7.44 -12.64
N ILE A 121 16.09 7.39 -13.93
CA ILE A 121 15.22 7.90 -14.98
C ILE A 121 14.46 6.70 -15.55
N PHE A 122 13.14 6.77 -15.52
CA PHE A 122 12.29 5.76 -16.10
C PHE A 122 12.41 5.74 -17.64
N GLU A 123 12.63 4.57 -18.22
CA GLU A 123 12.71 4.40 -19.67
C GLU A 123 11.44 3.77 -20.26
N LYS A 124 11.08 2.56 -19.80
CA LYS A 124 9.93 1.80 -20.33
C LYS A 124 9.45 0.70 -19.40
N TYR A 125 8.24 0.20 -19.67
CA TYR A 125 7.75 -1.06 -19.11
C TYR A 125 8.26 -2.24 -19.93
N GLN A 126 8.65 -3.32 -19.24
CA GLN A 126 9.00 -4.59 -19.86
C GLN A 126 8.46 -5.73 -19.00
N HIS A 127 7.62 -6.59 -19.58
CA HIS A 127 7.05 -7.78 -18.90
C HIS A 127 6.36 -7.51 -17.55
N GLY A 128 5.78 -6.32 -17.35
CA GLY A 128 5.16 -5.92 -16.07
C GLY A 128 6.15 -5.37 -15.03
N ASN A 129 7.43 -5.34 -15.36
CA ASN A 129 8.47 -4.62 -14.64
C ASN A 129 8.74 -3.26 -15.31
N ILE A 130 9.59 -2.46 -14.66
CA ILE A 130 10.07 -1.19 -15.18
C ILE A 130 11.57 -1.28 -15.44
N ILE A 131 12.00 -0.72 -16.55
CA ILE A 131 13.41 -0.49 -16.85
C ILE A 131 13.70 0.98 -16.60
N TYR A 132 14.82 1.23 -15.94
CA TYR A 132 15.30 2.57 -15.67
C TYR A 132 16.81 2.65 -15.86
N ARG A 133 17.26 3.89 -16.02
CA ARG A 133 18.67 4.24 -16.09
C ARG A 133 19.09 4.92 -14.80
N LEU A 134 20.14 4.41 -14.16
CA LEU A 134 20.69 5.02 -12.95
C LEU A 134 21.27 6.39 -13.26
N MET A 135 20.98 7.39 -12.42
CA MET A 135 21.60 8.70 -12.53
C MET A 135 23.08 8.66 -12.12
N LYS A 136 23.42 7.84 -11.12
CA LYS A 136 24.81 7.46 -10.78
C LYS A 136 25.03 5.98 -11.15
N PRO A 137 25.59 5.69 -12.35
CA PRO A 137 25.85 4.31 -12.73
C PRO A 137 26.96 3.71 -11.85
N TYR A 138 26.81 2.44 -11.51
CA TYR A 138 27.92 1.65 -10.97
C TYR A 138 28.79 1.18 -12.15
N LYS A 139 30.06 0.81 -11.89
CA LYS A 139 31.08 0.50 -12.93
C LYS A 139 30.53 -0.31 -14.11
N ASP A 140 29.72 -1.34 -13.83
CA ASP A 140 29.18 -2.25 -14.85
C ASP A 140 27.64 -2.22 -14.97
N ILE A 141 26.95 -1.34 -14.23
CA ILE A 141 25.48 -1.34 -14.14
C ILE A 141 24.94 0.06 -14.43
N GLN A 142 24.36 0.21 -15.63
CA GLN A 142 23.75 1.46 -16.08
C GLN A 142 22.21 1.36 -16.16
N GLN A 143 21.70 0.19 -16.55
CA GLN A 143 20.27 -0.10 -16.66
C GLN A 143 19.91 -1.30 -15.79
N VAL A 144 18.77 -1.22 -15.11
CA VAL A 144 18.29 -2.30 -14.25
C VAL A 144 16.78 -2.46 -14.45
N GLU A 145 16.34 -3.71 -14.42
CA GLU A 145 14.93 -4.08 -14.42
C GLU A 145 14.50 -4.40 -12.99
N ILE A 146 13.48 -3.69 -12.48
CA ILE A 146 12.86 -4.01 -11.20
C ILE A 146 11.34 -4.04 -11.31
N PRO A 147 10.66 -4.77 -10.43
CA PRO A 147 9.22 -4.66 -10.31
C PRO A 147 8.77 -3.24 -9.90
N ILE A 148 7.67 -2.76 -10.48
CA ILE A 148 7.19 -1.38 -10.32
C ILE A 148 6.99 -0.95 -8.85
N TYR A 149 6.66 -1.89 -7.95
CA TYR A 149 6.46 -1.61 -6.53
C TYR A 149 7.75 -1.29 -5.75
N PHE A 150 8.92 -1.40 -6.39
CA PHE A 150 10.20 -0.93 -5.88
C PHE A 150 10.59 0.46 -6.41
N ALA A 151 9.71 1.13 -7.15
CA ALA A 151 9.90 2.51 -7.58
C ALA A 151 8.84 3.44 -7.00
N LYS A 152 9.27 4.67 -6.74
CA LYS A 152 8.42 5.78 -6.33
C LYS A 152 8.69 6.97 -7.25
N LYS A 153 7.67 7.49 -7.93
CA LYS A 153 7.78 8.72 -8.71
C LYS A 153 8.15 9.88 -7.79
N VAL A 154 9.19 10.63 -8.16
CA VAL A 154 9.67 11.82 -7.44
C VAL A 154 9.31 13.05 -8.23
N ASN A 155 9.61 13.07 -9.53
CA ASN A 155 9.37 14.22 -10.37
C ASN A 155 9.15 13.84 -11.84
N ASP A 156 8.62 14.79 -12.61
CA ASP A 156 8.47 14.67 -14.04
C ASP A 156 9.80 14.87 -14.77
N ASP A 157 10.59 15.87 -14.34
CA ASP A 157 11.86 16.29 -14.96
C ASP A 157 12.97 16.61 -13.94
N ILE A 158 14.23 16.66 -14.41
CA ILE A 158 15.43 16.94 -13.59
C ILE A 158 15.47 18.38 -13.10
N GLU A 159 14.99 19.32 -13.91
CA GLU A 159 15.02 20.75 -13.59
C GLU A 159 14.16 21.05 -12.36
N ASN A 160 12.99 20.42 -12.28
CA ASN A 160 12.04 20.56 -11.19
C ASN A 160 12.40 19.76 -9.93
N LEU A 161 13.49 18.98 -9.95
CA LEU A 161 13.90 18.15 -8.83
C LEU A 161 14.32 19.02 -7.64
N ASP A 162 13.79 18.68 -6.45
CA ASP A 162 14.09 19.37 -5.20
C ASP A 162 15.60 19.31 -4.88
N ASP A 163 16.15 20.41 -4.39
CA ASP A 163 17.59 20.64 -4.18
C ASP A 163 18.19 19.64 -3.19
N LYS A 164 17.37 19.11 -2.28
CA LYS A 164 17.74 18.00 -1.40
C LYS A 164 18.18 16.74 -2.17
N TYR A 165 17.51 16.42 -3.27
CA TYR A 165 17.86 15.27 -4.11
C TYR A 165 19.04 15.60 -5.03
N LYS A 166 19.10 16.83 -5.55
CA LYS A 166 20.23 17.30 -6.37
C LYS A 166 21.55 17.20 -5.59
N SER A 167 21.59 17.68 -4.36
CA SER A 167 22.80 17.65 -3.51
C SER A 167 23.23 16.23 -3.09
N ALA A 168 22.29 15.32 -2.82
CA ALA A 168 22.61 13.94 -2.43
C ALA A 168 23.01 13.06 -3.63
N PHE A 169 22.39 13.29 -4.80
CA PHE A 169 22.41 12.35 -5.93
C PHE A 169 22.97 12.90 -7.24
N LEU A 170 23.32 14.18 -7.34
CA LEU A 170 24.12 14.70 -8.44
C LEU A 170 25.53 15.01 -7.92
N PRO A 171 26.61 14.50 -8.54
CA PRO A 171 27.94 14.98 -8.22
C PRO A 171 28.03 16.47 -8.59
N ASN A 172 28.68 17.27 -7.73
CA ASN A 172 29.00 18.66 -8.06
C ASN A 172 29.77 18.69 -9.38
N GLN A 173 29.21 19.32 -10.41
CA GLN A 173 29.85 19.57 -11.71
C GLN A 173 30.95 20.66 -11.63
N ASN A 174 31.60 20.82 -10.46
CA ASN A 174 32.63 21.82 -10.25
C ASN A 174 33.99 21.13 -10.10
N GLY A 175 34.73 21.05 -11.20
CA GLY A 175 36.16 20.76 -11.14
C GLY A 175 36.75 20.05 -12.36
N THR A 176 36.82 20.74 -13.51
CA THR A 176 38.00 20.70 -14.40
C THR A 176 37.92 21.89 -15.37
N SER A 177 38.32 23.06 -14.87
CA SER A 177 39.02 24.05 -15.69
C SER A 177 40.45 24.09 -15.16
N GLN A 178 41.36 23.46 -15.89
CA GLN A 178 42.75 23.84 -16.16
C GLN A 178 43.49 22.66 -16.78
#